data_AF-A0A3S3W4Y6-F1
#
_entry.id   AF-A0A3S3W4Y6-F1
#
_cell.length_a   1.000
_cell.length_b   1.000
_cell.length_c   1.000
_cell.angle_alpha   90.00
_cell.angle_beta   90.00
_cell.angle_gamma   90.00
#
_symmetry.space_group_name_H-M   'P 1'
#
loop_
_entity.id
_entity.type
_entity.pdbx_description
1 polymer ?
#
loop_
_entity_poly.entity_id
_entity_poly.type
_entity_poly.pdbx_seq_one_letter_code
_entity_poly.pdbx_strand_id
1 'polypeptide(L)' 'MKLLYELLHISRESYKRYGIAGMFICLPESYILVIEGPEETIEQLYRNIQNDALHIQVTTLREGPIASSIFTEWGWP' A
#
# COMPACT_ATOMS: atom_id res chain seq x y z
N MET A 1 -1.05 4.85 -15.01
CA MET A 1 -0.97 3.39 -15.31
C MET A 1 0.28 2.70 -14.75
N LYS A 2 1.41 3.38 -14.52
CA LYS A 2 2.67 2.74 -14.09
C LYS A 2 2.70 2.35 -12.60
N LEU A 3 2.22 3.22 -11.68
CA LEU A 3 2.20 2.93 -10.25
C LEU A 3 1.27 1.74 -9.90
N LEU A 4 0.06 1.68 -10.46
CA LEU A 4 -0.84 0.54 -10.20
C LEU A 4 -0.20 -0.79 -10.58
N TYR A 5 0.54 -0.83 -11.70
CA TYR A 5 1.28 -2.02 -12.11
C TYR A 5 2.45 -2.33 -11.17
N GLU A 6 3.19 -1.33 -10.69
CA GLU A 6 4.27 -1.55 -9.72
C GLU A 6 3.73 -1.96 -8.35
N LEU A 7 2.65 -1.36 -7.87
CA LEU A 7 1.97 -1.77 -6.63
C LEU A 7 1.34 -3.15 -6.74
N LEU A 8 0.77 -3.52 -7.90
CA LEU A 8 0.26 -4.87 -8.16
C LEU A 8 1.38 -5.91 -8.34
N HIS A 9 2.53 -5.49 -8.86
CA HIS A 9 3.70 -6.35 -8.98
C HIS A 9 4.34 -6.57 -7.60
N ILE A 10 4.43 -5.50 -6.80
CA ILE A 10 4.78 -5.53 -5.39
C ILE A 10 3.77 -6.44 -4.67
N SER A 11 2.46 -6.24 -4.76
CA SER A 11 1.47 -7.01 -4.00
C SER A 11 1.59 -8.54 -4.22
N ARG A 12 1.90 -8.99 -5.44
CA ARG A 12 2.07 -10.43 -5.74
C ARG A 12 3.33 -11.07 -5.14
N GLU A 13 4.43 -10.32 -5.04
CA GLU A 13 5.73 -10.85 -4.60
C GLU A 13 6.14 -10.40 -3.18
N SER A 14 5.46 -9.39 -2.62
CA SER A 14 5.98 -8.63 -1.49
C SER A 14 5.74 -9.22 -0.13
N TYR A 15 4.72 -10.07 0.04
CA TYR A 15 4.54 -10.72 1.34
C TYR A 15 5.75 -11.63 1.65
N LYS A 16 6.16 -12.44 0.67
CA LYS A 16 7.31 -13.35 0.81
C LYS A 16 8.66 -12.63 0.89
N ARG A 17 8.78 -11.46 0.24
CA ARG A 17 10.08 -10.79 0.07
C ARG A 17 10.32 -9.62 1.03
N TYR A 18 9.27 -8.89 1.42
CA TYR A 18 9.37 -7.63 2.16
C TYR A 18 8.48 -7.58 3.41
N GLY A 19 7.66 -8.62 3.66
CA GLY A 19 6.77 -8.66 4.82
C GLY A 19 5.65 -7.61 4.76
N ILE A 20 5.27 -7.18 3.55
CA ILE A 20 4.19 -6.20 3.35
C ILE A 20 2.92 -6.97 2.95
N ALA A 21 1.82 -6.70 3.66
CA ALA A 21 0.47 -7.14 3.32
C ALA A 21 -0.45 -5.92 3.19
N GLY A 22 -1.64 -6.09 2.64
CA GLY A 22 -2.56 -4.98 2.49
C GLY A 22 -3.71 -5.22 1.53
N MET A 23 -4.41 -4.13 1.24
CA MET A 23 -5.54 -4.11 0.33
C MET A 23 -5.52 -2.83 -0.50
N PHE A 24 -5.85 -2.97 -1.77
CA PHE A 24 -6.03 -1.84 -2.68
C PHE A 24 -7.46 -1.86 -3.21
N ILE A 25 -8.14 -0.72 -3.11
CA ILE A 25 -9.52 -0.53 -3.58
C ILE A 25 -9.50 0.53 -4.67
N CYS A 26 -10.01 0.16 -5.84
CA CYS A 26 -10.24 1.05 -6.96
C CYS A 26 -11.67 1.58 -6.91
N LEU A 27 -11.83 2.89 -6.78
CA LEU A 27 -13.11 3.59 -6.88
C LEU A 27 -13.14 4.39 -8.19
N PRO A 28 -14.31 4.81 -8.68
CA PRO A 28 -14.42 5.52 -9.96
C PRO A 28 -13.54 6.76 -10.10
N GLU A 29 -13.30 7.47 -8.99
CA GLU A 29 -12.56 8.75 -8.97
C GLU A 29 -11.35 8.74 -8.02
N SER A 30 -11.13 7.66 -7.29
CA SER A 30 -10.10 7.61 -6.25
C SER A 30 -9.63 6.20 -5.97
N TYR A 31 -8.59 6.10 -5.15
CA TYR A 31 -8.06 4.83 -4.69
C TYR A 31 -7.94 4.86 -3.17
N ILE A 32 -8.19 3.72 -2.53
CA ILE A 32 -7.87 3.52 -1.11
C ILE A 32 -6.82 2.43 -1.04
N LEU A 33 -5.73 2.72 -0.35
CA LEU A 33 -4.66 1.78 -0.10
C LEU A 33 -4.50 1.59 1.41
N VAL A 34 -4.51 0.34 1.84
CA VAL A 34 -4.16 -0.08 3.20
C VAL A 34 -2.92 -0.94 3.10
N ILE A 35 -1.88 -0.61 3.86
CA ILE A 35 -0.60 -1.33 3.89
C ILE A 35 -0.21 -1.62 5.33
N GLU A 36 0.29 -2.82 5.58
CA GLU A 36 0.78 -3.32 6.86
C GLU A 36 2.12 -4.01 6.65
N GLY A 37 3.07 -3.80 7.56
CA GLY A 37 4.41 -4.36 7.45
C GLY A 37 5.40 -3.67 8.39
N PRO A 38 6.70 -3.96 8.25
CA PRO A 38 7.74 -3.29 9.02
C PRO A 38 7.69 -1.77 8.83
N GLU A 39 7.80 -1.01 9.93
CA GLU A 39 7.66 0.45 9.96
C GLU A 39 8.53 1.15 8.91
N GLU A 40 9.83 0.85 8.89
CA GLU A 40 10.77 1.44 7.93
C GLU A 40 10.37 1.20 6.47
N THR A 41 9.92 -0.03 6.17
CA THR A 41 9.45 -0.42 4.84
C THR A 41 8.18 0.35 4.45
N ILE A 42 7.23 0.47 5.38
CA ILE A 42 5.97 1.18 5.17
C ILE A 42 6.20 2.68 5.00
N GLU A 43 7.05 3.29 5.82
CA GLU A 43 7.39 4.71 5.69
C GLU A 43 8.08 5.02 4.36
N GLN A 44 9.01 4.17 3.92
CA GLN A 44 9.68 4.35 2.65
C GLN A 44 8.70 4.25 1.47
N LEU A 45 7.83 3.24 1.50
CA LEU A 45 6.79 3.06 0.49
C LEU A 45 5.82 4.25 0.47
N TYR A 46 5.38 4.71 1.65
CA TYR A 46 4.48 5.84 1.78
C TYR A 46 5.10 7.14 1.23
N ARG A 47 6.38 7.40 1.55
CA ARG A 47 7.13 8.53 0.97
C ARG A 47 7.21 8.46 -0.55
N ASN A 48 7.42 7.28 -1.12
CA ASN A 48 7.44 7.11 -2.58
C ASN A 48 6.07 7.42 -3.20
N ILE A 49 4.98 6.95 -2.58
CA ILE A 49 3.61 7.20 -3.03
C ILE A 49 3.28 8.70 -2.98
N GLN A 50 3.65 9.40 -1.91
CA GLN A 50 3.42 10.84 -1.76
C GLN A 50 4.17 11.68 -2.81
N ASN A 51 5.36 11.25 -3.23
CA ASN A 51 6.20 11.96 -4.19
C ASN A 51 5.92 11.58 -5.65
N ASP A 52 5.04 10.62 -5.92
CA ASP A 52 4.70 10.22 -7.27
C ASP A 52 3.74 11.25 -7.92
N ALA A 53 4.25 11.92 -8.96
CA ALA A 53 3.56 12.95 -9.73
C ALA A 53 2.29 12.47 -10.46
N LEU A 54 2.02 11.15 -10.51
CA LEU A 54 0.81 10.58 -11.08
C LEU A 54 -0.39 10.64 -10.15
N HIS A 55 -0.20 10.96 -8.86
CA HIS A 55 -1.29 11.12 -7.89
C HIS A 55 -1.37 12.58 -7.46
N ILE A 56 -2.59 13.07 -7.37
CA ILE A 56 -2.90 14.38 -6.82
C ILE A 56 -3.68 14.10 -5.54
N GLN A 57 -3.26 14.69 -4.41
CA GLN A 57 -3.99 14.65 -3.13
C GLN A 57 -3.98 13.32 -2.34
N VAL A 58 -2.79 12.75 -2.07
CA VAL A 58 -2.66 11.67 -1.09
C VAL A 58 -3.07 12.17 0.31
N THR A 59 -4.08 11.54 0.92
CA THR A 59 -4.56 11.88 2.26
C THR A 59 -4.42 10.67 3.18
N THR A 60 -3.70 10.81 4.29
CA THR A 60 -3.64 9.77 5.33
C THR A 60 -4.95 9.73 6.11
N LEU A 61 -5.67 8.61 6.04
CA LEU A 61 -6.88 8.40 6.84
C LEU A 61 -6.53 7.90 8.25
N ARG A 62 -5.52 7.04 8.36
CA ARG A 62 -5.04 6.47 9.62
C ARG A 62 -3.61 5.96 9.46
N GLU A 63 -2.80 6.16 10.49
CA GLU A 63 -1.46 5.58 10.63
C GLU A 63 -1.24 5.15 12.09
N GLY A 64 -0.30 4.24 12.32
CA GLY A 64 0.12 3.84 13.65
C GLY A 64 0.33 2.33 13.79
N PRO A 65 0.90 1.91 14.94
CA PRO A 65 1.16 0.51 15.21
C PRO A 65 -0.14 -0.29 15.36
N ILE A 66 -0.11 -1.54 14.93
CA ILE A 66 -1.19 -2.51 15.10
C ILE A 66 -0.72 -3.67 15.99
N ALA A 67 -1.59 -4.13 16.88
CA ALA A 67 -1.26 -5.24 17.79
C ALA A 67 -1.20 -6.59 17.06
N SER A 68 -1.91 -6.71 15.94
CA SER A 68 -1.95 -7.90 15.08
C SER A 68 -2.23 -7.50 13.65
N SER A 69 -1.65 -8.21 12.69
CA SER A 69 -1.91 -8.03 11.25
C SER A 69 -3.40 -8.21 10.96
N ILE A 70 -3.99 -7.26 10.23
CA ILE A 70 -5.37 -7.37 9.75
C ILE A 70 -5.38 -8.18 8.44
N PHE A 71 -4.31 -8.11 7.66
CA PHE A 71 -4.13 -8.86 6.42
C PHE A 71 -3.07 -9.94 6.56
N THR A 72 -3.40 -11.18 6.20
CA THR A 72 -2.45 -12.31 6.13
C THR A 72 -1.78 -12.43 4.75
N GLU A 73 -2.37 -11.81 3.73
CA GLU A 73 -1.84 -11.72 2.37
C GLU A 73 -2.40 -10.46 1.69
N TRP A 74 -1.96 -10.17 0.47
CA TRP A 74 -2.55 -9.07 -0.31
C TRP A 74 -3.95 -9.45 -0.80
N GLY A 75 -4.96 -8.73 -0.31
CA GLY A 75 -6.34 -8.88 -0.75
C GLY A 75 -6.68 -7.92 -1.89
N TRP A 76 -7.30 -8.44 -2.94
CA TRP A 76 -7.94 -7.66 -4.01
C TRP A 76 -9.38 -8.15 -4.19
N PRO A 77 -10.41 -7.29 -4.17
CA PRO A 77 -11.78 -7.67 -4.53
C PRO A 77 -12.01 -7.77 -6.05
#